data_AF-A0A2D4JM21-F1
#
_entry.id   AF-A0A2D4JM21-F1
#
_cell.length_a   1.000
_cell.length_b   1.000
_cell.length_c   1.000
_cell.angle_alpha   90.00
_cell.angle_beta   90.00
_cell.angle_gamma   90.00
#
_symmetry.space_group_name_H-M   'P 1'
#
loop_
_entity.id
_entity.type
_entity.pdbx_description
1 polymer ?
#
loop_
_entity_poly.entity_id
_entity_poly.type
_entity_poly.pdbx_seq_one_letter_code
_entity_poly.pdbx_strand_id
1 'polypeptide(L)'
;MNKDKAKMIVKNYTANQKKDLEEKMGLQITKKVKYLGVSVSSRCSSIKEDNYSKLVKQIKKELESWGQLQLSLLGRIAVIKMNISPKLLYLFQTILIKLDKMFFKELNKITTKLVWLGKKPHIELKVLQDSRSRDGF
;
A
#
# COMPACT_ATOMS: atom_id res chain seq x y z
N MET A 1 19.70 -13.66 20.85
CA MET A 1 19.08 -13.24 19.58
C MET A 1 18.83 -14.47 18.72
N ASN A 2 17.63 -14.66 18.17
CA ASN A 2 17.32 -15.82 17.33
C ASN A 2 17.91 -15.60 15.92
N LYS A 3 19.03 -16.26 15.62
CA LYS A 3 19.80 -16.06 14.38
C LYS A 3 19.09 -16.61 13.13
N ASP A 4 18.24 -17.62 13.27
CA ASP A 4 17.48 -18.19 12.15
C ASP A 4 16.39 -17.24 11.61
N LYS A 5 15.85 -16.39 12.51
CA LYS A 5 14.83 -15.39 12.16
C LYS A 5 15.42 -14.03 11.78
N ALA A 6 16.64 -13.74 12.20
CA ALA A 6 17.32 -12.49 11.92
C ALA A 6 17.95 -12.54 10.52
N LYS A 7 17.56 -11.59 9.66
CA LYS A 7 18.05 -11.49 8.28
C LYS A 7 18.55 -10.09 8.03
N MET A 8 19.60 -9.97 7.23
CA MET A 8 20.21 -8.70 6.91
C MET A 8 20.02 -8.35 5.42
N ILE A 9 19.84 -7.07 5.14
CA ILE A 9 19.87 -6.52 3.79
C ILE A 9 21.10 -5.64 3.66
N VAL A 10 21.87 -5.83 2.59
CA VAL A 10 23.01 -4.96 2.24
C VAL A 10 22.79 -4.32 0.89
N LYS A 11 23.26 -3.08 0.75
CA LYS A 11 23.21 -2.28 -0.47
C LYS A 11 24.63 -1.93 -0.90
N ASN A 12 24.94 -2.06 -2.20
CA ASN A 12 26.25 -1.73 -2.79
C ASN A 12 27.45 -2.56 -2.28
N TYR A 13 27.24 -3.81 -1.88
CA TYR A 13 28.33 -4.73 -1.51
C TYR A 13 28.70 -5.66 -2.66
N THR A 14 30.01 -5.89 -2.85
CA THR A 14 30.54 -6.93 -3.75
C THR A 14 30.31 -8.33 -3.18
N ALA A 15 30.45 -9.37 -4.01
CA ALA A 15 30.23 -10.75 -3.58
C ALA A 15 31.18 -11.18 -2.44
N ASN A 16 32.43 -10.73 -2.48
CA ASN A 16 33.44 -11.05 -1.47
C ASN A 16 33.13 -10.35 -0.13
N GLN A 17 32.71 -9.08 -0.18
CA GLN A 17 32.31 -8.34 1.02
C GLN A 17 31.04 -8.92 1.67
N LYS A 18 30.12 -9.49 0.88
CA LYS A 18 28.93 -10.17 1.43
C LYS A 18 29.31 -11.41 2.22
N LYS A 19 30.20 -12.25 1.66
CA LYS A 19 30.66 -13.47 2.34
C LYS A 19 31.39 -13.17 3.65
N ASP A 20 32.32 -12.22 3.63
CA ASP A 20 33.04 -11.78 4.83
C ASP A 20 32.08 -11.25 5.91
N LEU A 21 31.04 -10.50 5.49
CA LEU A 21 30.05 -9.97 6.41
C LEU A 21 29.09 -11.06 6.96
N GLU A 22 28.72 -12.05 6.14
CA GLU A 22 27.94 -13.23 6.60
C GLU A 22 28.72 -14.03 7.64
N GLU A 23 30.01 -14.23 7.43
CA GLU A 23 30.90 -14.95 8.34
C GLU A 23 31.08 -14.19 9.67
N LYS A 24 31.31 -12.88 9.61
CA LYS A 24 31.47 -12.04 10.81
C LYS A 24 30.19 -11.88 11.62
N MET A 25 29.06 -11.67 10.96
CA MET A 25 27.79 -11.39 11.64
C MET A 25 27.03 -12.67 12.02
N GLY A 26 27.28 -13.79 11.33
CA GLY A 26 26.53 -15.03 11.50
C GLY A 26 25.04 -14.89 11.17
N LEU A 27 24.70 -13.96 10.26
CA LEU A 27 23.34 -13.67 9.81
C LEU A 27 23.23 -13.85 8.31
N GLN A 28 22.12 -14.44 7.85
CA GLN A 28 21.88 -14.63 6.42
C GLN A 28 21.63 -13.30 5.71
N ILE A 29 22.39 -13.02 4.64
CA ILE A 29 22.12 -11.91 3.75
C ILE A 29 21.01 -12.28 2.79
N THR A 30 19.95 -11.49 2.77
CA THR A 30 18.87 -11.63 1.80
C THR A 30 18.67 -10.35 1.01
N LYS A 31 18.08 -10.48 -0.18
CA LYS A 31 17.71 -9.35 -1.02
C LYS A 31 16.47 -8.62 -0.49
N LYS A 32 15.63 -9.31 0.29
CA LYS A 32 14.33 -8.83 0.74
C LYS A 32 13.96 -9.39 2.11
N VAL A 33 13.46 -8.53 2.99
CA VAL A 33 12.97 -8.88 4.33
C VAL A 33 11.56 -8.32 4.50
N LYS A 34 10.71 -9.06 5.21
CA LYS A 34 9.38 -8.61 5.59
C LYS A 34 9.38 -8.24 7.07
N TYR A 35 8.92 -7.04 7.39
CA TYR A 35 8.80 -6.53 8.75
C TYR A 35 7.46 -5.82 8.93
N LEU A 36 6.69 -6.21 9.95
CA LEU A 36 5.35 -5.67 10.24
C LEU A 36 4.42 -5.58 9.00
N GLY A 37 4.45 -6.62 8.16
CA GLY A 37 3.66 -6.68 6.93
C GLY A 37 4.28 -5.98 5.72
N VAL A 38 5.23 -5.06 5.92
CA VAL A 38 5.92 -4.31 4.86
C VAL A 38 7.15 -5.08 4.38
N SER A 39 7.30 -5.18 3.06
CA SER A 39 8.48 -5.76 2.41
C SER A 39 9.52 -4.68 2.12
N VAL A 40 10.68 -4.80 2.75
CA VAL A 40 11.85 -3.94 2.48
C VAL A 40 12.81 -4.72 1.59
N SER A 41 13.30 -4.06 0.55
CA SER A 41 14.22 -4.63 -0.44
C SER A 41 15.43 -3.72 -0.59
N SER A 42 16.59 -4.30 -0.94
CA SER A 42 17.80 -3.50 -1.22
C SER A 42 17.63 -2.56 -2.40
N ARG A 43 16.73 -2.89 -3.34
CA ARG A 43 16.43 -2.10 -4.54
C ARG A 43 15.18 -1.25 -4.35
N CYS A 44 15.36 0.07 -4.31
CA CYS A 44 14.26 1.03 -4.09
C CYS A 44 13.12 0.91 -5.12
N SER A 45 13.44 0.57 -6.39
CA SER A 45 12.43 0.40 -7.44
C SER A 45 11.43 -0.73 -7.14
N SER A 46 11.86 -1.78 -6.45
CA SER A 46 11.00 -2.92 -6.10
C SER A 46 10.07 -2.65 -4.91
N ILE A 47 10.36 -1.65 -4.06
CA ILE A 47 9.57 -1.38 -2.85
C ILE A 47 8.15 -0.96 -3.19
N LYS A 48 7.96 -0.18 -4.28
CA LYS A 48 6.64 0.25 -4.73
C LYS A 48 5.78 -0.96 -5.14
N GLU A 49 6.33 -1.82 -5.99
CA GLU A 49 5.62 -2.99 -6.51
C GLU A 49 5.32 -4.00 -5.40
N ASP A 50 6.28 -4.20 -4.50
CA ASP A 50 6.18 -5.19 -3.45
C ASP A 50 5.15 -4.87 -2.36
N ASN A 51 4.82 -3.60 -2.18
CA ASN A 51 3.91 -3.12 -1.14
C ASN A 51 2.66 -2.48 -1.74
N TYR A 52 2.81 -1.36 -2.45
CA TYR A 52 1.69 -0.56 -2.94
C TYR A 52 0.89 -1.30 -4.01
N SER A 53 1.53 -1.89 -5.02
CA SER A 53 0.80 -2.62 -6.07
C SER A 53 0.06 -3.84 -5.53
N LYS A 54 0.61 -4.52 -4.52
CA LYS A 54 -0.09 -5.62 -3.83
C LYS A 54 -1.28 -5.12 -3.03
N LEU A 55 -1.13 -4.01 -2.30
CA LEU A 55 -2.22 -3.43 -1.54
C LEU A 55 -3.38 -2.99 -2.46
N VAL A 56 -3.09 -2.35 -3.61
CA VAL A 56 -4.12 -1.96 -4.58
C VAL A 56 -4.90 -3.18 -5.10
N LYS A 57 -4.19 -4.28 -5.42
CA LYS A 57 -4.84 -5.54 -5.83
C LYS A 57 -5.75 -6.11 -4.74
N GLN A 58 -5.29 -6.08 -3.48
CA GLN A 58 -6.07 -6.52 -2.34
C GLN A 58 -7.32 -5.65 -2.14
N ILE A 59 -7.15 -4.32 -2.16
CA ILE A 59 -8.26 -3.35 -2.07
C ILE A 59 -9.28 -3.63 -3.17
N LYS A 60 -8.84 -3.84 -4.41
CA LYS A 60 -9.75 -4.13 -5.53
C LYS A 60 -10.61 -5.36 -5.26
N LYS A 61 -10.00 -6.46 -4.78
CA LYS A 61 -10.72 -7.70 -4.44
C LYS A 61 -11.69 -7.51 -3.27
N GLU A 62 -11.26 -6.80 -2.23
CA GLU A 62 -12.13 -6.49 -1.08
C GLU A 62 -13.33 -5.65 -1.53
N LEU A 63 -13.12 -4.61 -2.34
CA LEU A 63 -14.19 -3.77 -2.83
C LEU A 63 -15.15 -4.49 -3.79
N GLU A 64 -14.66 -5.44 -4.58
CA GLU A 64 -15.53 -6.29 -5.40
C GLU A 64 -16.48 -7.11 -4.52
N SER A 65 -16.00 -7.64 -3.38
CA SER A 65 -16.86 -8.34 -2.41
C SER A 65 -17.84 -7.38 -1.72
N TRP A 66 -17.40 -6.19 -1.30
CA TRP A 66 -18.28 -5.19 -0.71
C TRP A 66 -19.34 -4.67 -1.69
N GLY A 67 -19.02 -4.63 -2.98
CA GLY A 67 -19.95 -4.20 -4.03
C GLY A 67 -21.10 -5.18 -4.29
N GLN A 68 -20.98 -6.44 -3.85
CA GLN A 68 -22.06 -7.42 -3.93
C GLN A 68 -23.13 -7.19 -2.84
N LEU A 69 -22.76 -6.51 -1.75
CA LEU A 69 -23.69 -6.16 -0.69
C LEU A 69 -24.55 -4.96 -1.09
N GLN A 70 -25.84 -5.02 -0.78
CA GLN A 70 -26.78 -3.92 -1.04
C GLN A 70 -26.62 -2.81 0.00
N LEU A 71 -25.53 -2.06 -0.09
CA LEU A 71 -25.22 -0.95 0.81
C LEU A 71 -25.73 0.38 0.25
N SER A 72 -26.23 1.24 1.15
CA SER A 72 -26.55 2.63 0.83
C SER A 72 -25.32 3.40 0.32
N LEU A 73 -25.51 4.57 -0.30
CA LEU A 73 -24.40 5.40 -0.74
C LEU A 73 -23.47 5.76 0.44
N LEU A 74 -24.05 6.19 1.56
CA LEU A 74 -23.30 6.51 2.79
C LEU A 74 -22.61 5.28 3.37
N GLY A 75 -23.26 4.11 3.36
CA GLY A 75 -22.66 2.86 3.81
C GLY A 75 -21.42 2.49 3.00
N ARG A 76 -21.47 2.64 1.68
CA ARG A 76 -20.31 2.40 0.80
C ARG A 76 -19.15 3.36 1.09
N ILE A 77 -19.46 4.65 1.30
CA ILE A 77 -18.44 5.65 1.67
C ILE A 77 -17.82 5.31 3.03
N ALA A 78 -18.62 4.92 4.02
CA ALA A 78 -18.14 4.53 5.33
C ALA A 78 -17.22 3.29 5.27
N VAL A 79 -17.61 2.26 4.49
CA VAL A 79 -16.78 1.06 4.27
C VAL A 79 -15.43 1.43 3.68
N ILE A 80 -15.40 2.30 2.66
CA ILE A 80 -14.15 2.80 2.07
C ILE A 80 -13.31 3.51 3.13
N LYS A 81 -13.90 4.47 3.85
CA LYS A 81 -13.19 5.26 4.85
C LYS A 81 -12.58 4.37 5.93
N MET A 82 -13.33 3.41 6.45
CA MET A 82 -12.92 2.54 7.56
C MET A 82 -11.95 1.43 7.15
N ASN A 83 -12.08 0.84 5.96
CA ASN A 83 -11.27 -0.31 5.58
C ASN A 83 -10.03 0.07 4.77
N ILE A 84 -10.15 1.06 3.88
CA ILE A 84 -9.11 1.37 2.90
C ILE A 84 -8.18 2.45 3.40
N SER A 85 -8.74 3.53 3.97
CA SER A 85 -7.93 4.66 4.47
C SER A 85 -6.86 4.23 5.48
N PRO A 86 -7.16 3.44 6.54
CA PRO A 86 -6.11 3.08 7.51
C PRO A 86 -5.01 2.21 6.88
N LYS A 87 -5.34 1.34 5.92
CA LYS A 87 -4.34 0.50 5.22
C LYS A 87 -3.40 1.34 4.36
N LEU A 88 -3.94 2.34 3.65
CA LEU A 88 -3.15 3.27 2.86
C LEU A 88 -2.30 4.19 3.75
N LEU A 89 -2.90 4.74 4.81
CA LEU A 89 -2.22 5.62 5.76
C LEU A 89 -1.01 4.93 6.40
N TYR A 90 -1.18 3.67 6.82
CA TYR A 90 -0.07 2.87 7.37
C TYR A 90 1.10 2.75 6.39
N LEU A 91 0.84 2.47 5.10
CA LEU A 91 1.92 2.42 4.11
C LEU A 91 2.56 3.79 3.85
N PHE A 92 1.77 4.87 3.83
CA PHE A 92 2.29 6.22 3.62
C PHE A 92 3.20 6.67 4.78
N GLN A 93 2.86 6.30 6.01
CA GLN A 93 3.67 6.60 7.19
C GLN A 93 4.93 5.71 7.30
N THR A 94 4.82 4.42 6.93
CA THR A 94 5.94 3.48 7.04
C THR A 94 6.94 3.57 5.89
N ILE A 95 6.50 3.95 4.69
CA ILE A 95 7.33 3.97 3.48
C ILE A 95 7.35 5.38 2.89
N LEU A 96 8.46 6.09 3.12
CA LEU A 96 8.73 7.41 2.55
C LEU A 96 9.16 7.28 1.08
N ILE A 97 8.21 7.03 0.18
CA ILE A 97 8.44 7.00 -1.27
C ILE A 97 7.54 8.02 -1.96
N LYS A 98 8.09 8.71 -2.97
CA LYS A 98 7.31 9.57 -3.85
C LYS A 98 6.36 8.73 -4.71
N LEU A 99 5.07 8.87 -4.46
CA LEU A 99 4.03 8.25 -5.28
C LEU A 99 3.70 9.16 -6.46
N ASP A 100 3.46 8.54 -7.61
CA ASP A 100 3.09 9.25 -8.82
C ASP A 100 1.58 9.58 -8.82
N LYS A 101 1.18 10.65 -9.52
CA LYS A 101 -0.22 11.06 -9.67
C LYS A 101 -1.09 9.95 -10.26
N MET A 102 -0.52 9.10 -11.11
CA MET A 102 -1.22 7.96 -11.69
C MET A 102 -1.72 6.96 -10.64
N PHE A 103 -0.99 6.75 -9.56
CA PHE A 103 -1.40 5.87 -8.46
C PHE A 103 -2.68 6.38 -7.79
N PHE A 104 -2.73 7.68 -7.48
CA PHE A 104 -3.92 8.30 -6.87
C PHE A 104 -5.12 8.34 -7.83
N LYS A 105 -4.88 8.53 -9.13
CA LYS A 105 -5.94 8.42 -10.15
C LYS A 105 -6.53 7.01 -10.19
N GLU A 106 -5.71 5.97 -10.12
CA GLU A 106 -6.17 4.59 -10.09
C GLU A 106 -7.00 4.29 -8.83
N LEU A 107 -6.51 4.69 -7.65
CA LEU A 107 -7.26 4.56 -6.39
C LEU A 107 -8.60 5.28 -6.44
N ASN A 108 -8.63 6.52 -6.96
CA ASN A 108 -9.87 7.27 -7.13
C ASN A 108 -10.84 6.58 -8.08
N LYS A 109 -10.34 6.00 -9.18
CA LYS A 109 -11.16 5.24 -10.13
C LYS A 109 -11.80 4.01 -9.47
N ILE A 110 -11.02 3.23 -8.72
CA ILE A 110 -11.52 2.04 -8.02
C ILE A 110 -12.57 2.44 -6.96
N THR A 111 -12.28 3.49 -6.18
CA THR A 111 -13.18 3.99 -5.13
C THR A 111 -14.49 4.51 -5.71
N THR A 112 -14.40 5.33 -6.77
CA THR A 112 -15.57 5.90 -7.47
C THR A 112 -16.43 4.79 -8.08
N LYS A 113 -15.81 3.73 -8.63
CA LYS A 113 -16.53 2.57 -9.15
C LYS A 113 -17.41 1.91 -8.07
N LEU A 114 -16.93 1.78 -6.83
CA LEU A 114 -17.72 1.24 -5.73
C LEU A 114 -18.83 2.20 -5.29
N VAL A 115 -18.51 3.48 -5.10
CA VAL A 115 -19.47 4.52 -4.68
C VAL A 115 -20.67 4.60 -5.62
N TRP A 116 -20.50 4.29 -6.90
CA TRP A 116 -21.59 4.28 -7.88
C TRP A 116 -22.03 2.88 -8.32
N LEU A 117 -21.41 1.81 -7.79
CA LEU A 117 -21.63 0.41 -8.25
C LEU A 117 -21.53 0.26 -9.78
N GLY A 118 -20.63 1.01 -10.41
CA GLY A 118 -20.49 1.07 -11.87
C GLY A 118 -21.63 1.78 -12.62
N LYS A 119 -22.62 2.35 -11.92
CA LYS A 119 -23.69 3.16 -12.51
C LYS A 119 -23.22 4.60 -12.76
N LYS A 120 -24.00 5.35 -13.54
CA LYS A 120 -23.76 6.78 -13.75
C LYS A 120 -23.97 7.53 -12.42
N PRO A 121 -23.04 8.43 -12.02
CA PRO A 121 -23.21 9.24 -10.82
C PRO A 121 -24.45 10.13 -10.94
N HIS A 122 -25.28 10.14 -9.89
CA HIS A 122 -26.42 11.06 -9.80
C HIS A 122 -25.98 12.44 -9.28
N ILE A 123 -24.95 12.47 -8.44
CA ILE A 123 -24.36 13.69 -7.88
C ILE A 123 -22.90 13.73 -8.32
N GLU A 124 -22.41 14.92 -8.72
CA GLU A 124 -21.01 15.07 -9.07
C GLU A 124 -20.09 14.76 -7.88
N LEU A 125 -19.01 14.03 -8.12
CA LEU A 125 -18.04 13.69 -7.06
C LEU A 125 -17.45 14.93 -6.39
N LYS A 126 -17.28 16.03 -7.14
CA LYS A 126 -16.79 17.31 -6.61
C LYS A 126 -17.73 17.91 -5.55
N VAL A 127 -19.03 17.67 -5.66
CA VAL A 127 -20.04 18.14 -4.70
C VAL A 127 -20.05 17.27 -3.45
N LEU A 128 -19.72 15.98 -3.58
CA LEU A 128 -19.60 15.05 -2.45
C LEU A 128 -18.30 15.23 -1.65
N GLN A 129 -17.29 15.87 -2.24
CA GLN A 129 -16.00 16.13 -1.62
C GLN A 129 -15.99 17.53 -1.01
N ASP A 130 -15.40 17.66 0.18
CA ASP A 130 -15.21 18.99 0.77
C ASP A 130 -14.16 19.78 -0.03
N SER A 131 -14.26 21.11 0.06
CA SER A 131 -13.29 22.04 -0.48
C SER A 131 -11.91 21.78 0.11
N ARG A 132 -10.87 21.78 -0.73
CA ARG A 132 -9.47 21.58 -0.28
C ARG A 132 -9.00 22.65 0.71
N SER A 133 -9.68 23.78 0.78
CA SER A 133 -9.40 24.88 1.71
C SER A 133 -9.84 24.59 3.14
N ARG A 134 -10.75 23.63 3.34
CA ARG A 134 -11.06 23.10 4.66
C ARG A 134 -10.18 21.89 4.89
N ASP A 135 -9.02 22.11 5.49
CA ASP A 135 -8.14 21.02 5.87
C ASP A 135 -8.88 20.04 6.78
N GLY A 136 -8.95 18.78 6.34
CA GLY A 136 -9.37 17.63 7.11
C GLY A 136 -8.38 16.50 6.80
N PHE A 137 -7.92 15.83 7.86
CA PHE A 137 -6.97 14.70 7.83
C PHE A 137 -7.17 13.70 6.67
#